data_AF-A8G4X9-F1
#
_entry.id   AF-A8G4X9-F1
#
_cell.length_a   1.000
_cell.length_b   1.000
_cell.length_c   1.000
_cell.angle_alpha   90.00
_cell.angle_beta   90.00
_cell.angle_gamma   90.00
#
_symmetry.space_group_name_H-M   'P 1'
#
loop_
_entity.id
_entity.type
_entity.pdbx_description
1 polymer ?
#
loop_
_entity_poly.entity_id
_entity_poly.type
_entity_poly.pdbx_seq_one_letter_code
_entity_poly.pdbx_strand_id
1 'polypeptide(L)'
;MIIKNNTTKLFFTVSFLLILPFIQKQWFNLYSFNTNDISFYSILYYLSGAICPSLVCLNSLKNCTYYTFNRNKIYSKNVIKGKRLLFLVAINLTFLSFFITDYIYINFDLIFNLFFEGINLPKLGIIQLNFLILLISILLIFKKSRFLLKKIILVNFSLIALYIWHLQINKIIVDEKFYFYRYFGLNDLNLINIFILVAIEISFFTWSFLSFKTNLSDWMVRIPQKMEVTPILNIFIFYFFIIVYYLILI
;
A
#
# COMPACT_ATOMS: atom_id res chain seq x y z
N MET A 1 -3.42 29.84 -5.80
CA MET A 1 -3.93 28.77 -4.92
C MET A 1 -2.77 28.33 -4.04
N ILE A 2 -2.72 28.84 -2.82
CA ILE A 2 -1.67 28.51 -1.84
C ILE A 2 -1.82 27.02 -1.51
N ILE A 3 -0.83 26.21 -1.87
CA ILE A 3 -0.74 24.82 -1.40
C ILE A 3 -0.66 24.92 0.12
N LYS A 4 -1.76 24.59 0.80
CA LYS A 4 -1.84 24.58 2.26
C LYS A 4 -0.90 23.46 2.70
N ASN A 5 0.34 23.83 3.01
CA ASN A 5 1.41 22.88 3.25
C ASN A 5 1.02 22.09 4.51
N ASN A 6 0.66 20.82 4.33
CA ASN A 6 0.24 19.90 5.40
C ASN A 6 1.44 19.45 6.26
N THR A 7 2.56 20.17 6.20
CA THR A 7 3.83 19.82 6.87
C THR A 7 3.68 19.69 8.37
N THR A 8 2.86 20.54 9.00
CA THR A 8 2.55 20.42 10.44
C THR A 8 1.82 19.12 10.75
N LYS A 9 0.82 18.73 9.94
CA LYS A 9 0.11 17.47 10.11
C LYS A 9 1.02 16.26 9.91
N LEU A 10 1.88 16.31 8.88
CA LEU A 10 2.85 15.25 8.62
C LEU A 10 3.83 15.10 9.80
N PHE A 11 4.31 16.22 10.35
CA PHE A 11 5.15 16.23 11.55
C PHE A 11 4.45 15.59 12.75
N PHE A 12 3.20 16.00 13.06
CA PHE A 12 2.43 15.38 14.15
C PHE A 12 2.21 13.88 13.94
N THR A 13 1.88 13.44 12.71
CA THR A 13 1.72 12.01 12.41
C THR A 13 3.02 11.23 12.58
N VAL A 14 4.15 11.81 12.18
CA VAL A 14 5.47 11.20 12.31
C VAL A 14 5.87 11.06 13.79
N SER A 15 5.68 12.12 14.59
CA SER A 15 5.95 12.06 16.02
C SER A 15 5.11 10.99 16.72
N PHE A 16 3.83 10.85 16.34
CA PHE A 16 2.96 9.80 16.87
C PHE A 16 3.47 8.40 16.49
N LEU A 17 3.92 8.21 15.24
CA LEU A 17 4.50 6.94 14.77
C LEU A 17 5.79 6.57 15.51
N LEU A 18 6.59 7.52 15.97
CA LEU A 18 7.80 7.22 16.74
C LEU A 18 7.49 6.81 18.18
N ILE A 19 6.42 7.34 18.79
CA ILE A 19 6.06 7.08 20.19
C ILE A 19 5.26 5.77 20.32
N LEU A 20 4.37 5.49 19.37
CA LEU A 20 3.41 4.38 19.47
C LEU A 20 4.06 2.99 19.70
N PRO A 21 5.18 2.61 19.04
CA PRO A 21 5.83 1.32 19.30
C PRO A 21 6.20 1.10 20.77
N PHE A 22 6.65 2.16 21.46
CA PHE A 22 7.03 2.09 22.87
C PHE A 22 5.81 1.84 23.77
N ILE A 23 4.70 2.52 23.49
CA ILE A 23 3.43 2.32 24.19
C ILE A 23 2.93 0.88 23.95
N GLN A 24 3.02 0.40 22.71
CA GLN A 24 2.59 -0.95 22.35
C GLN A 24 3.43 -2.02 23.05
N LYS A 25 4.75 -1.82 23.21
CA LYS A 25 5.61 -2.71 23.98
C LYS A 25 5.29 -2.72 25.47
N GLN A 26 4.90 -1.58 26.05
CA GLN A 26 4.41 -1.52 27.42
C GLN A 26 3.09 -2.29 27.58
N TRP A 27 2.15 -2.13 26.64
CA TRP A 27 0.90 -2.91 26.66
C TRP A 27 1.13 -4.40 26.48
N PHE A 28 2.10 -4.81 25.65
CA PHE A 28 2.51 -6.21 25.54
C PHE A 28 3.00 -6.77 26.88
N ASN A 29 3.87 -6.03 27.58
CA ASN A 29 4.36 -6.46 28.89
C ASN A 29 3.20 -6.62 29.88
N LEU A 30 2.30 -5.64 29.96
CA LEU A 30 1.12 -5.70 30.84
C LEU A 30 0.17 -6.85 30.47
N TYR A 31 -0.01 -7.10 29.18
CA TYR A 31 -0.74 -8.25 28.67
C TYR A 31 -0.11 -9.56 29.15
N SER A 32 1.22 -9.70 29.03
CA SER A 32 1.94 -10.91 29.41
C SER A 32 1.92 -11.21 30.91
N PHE A 33 1.76 -10.20 31.76
CA PHE A 33 1.63 -10.37 33.22
C PHE A 33 0.22 -10.80 33.65
N ASN A 34 -0.78 -10.64 32.79
CA ASN A 34 -2.15 -10.95 33.16
C ASN A 34 -2.47 -12.41 32.84
N THR A 35 -2.80 -13.19 33.88
CA THR A 35 -3.10 -14.63 33.78
C THR A 35 -4.49 -14.93 33.22
N ASN A 36 -5.34 -13.91 33.05
CA ASN A 36 -6.68 -14.06 32.47
C ASN A 36 -6.67 -13.72 30.98
N ASP A 37 -7.15 -14.65 30.15
CA ASP A 37 -7.15 -14.56 28.68
C ASP A 37 -7.87 -13.32 28.11
N ILE A 38 -8.90 -12.82 28.82
CA ILE A 38 -9.68 -11.64 28.41
C ILE A 38 -9.56 -10.57 29.49
N SER A 39 -8.55 -9.72 29.35
CA SER A 39 -8.34 -8.56 30.22
C SER A 39 -8.40 -7.27 29.43
N PHE A 40 -8.62 -6.15 30.11
CA PHE A 40 -8.58 -4.83 29.49
C PHE A 40 -7.27 -4.59 28.70
N TYR A 41 -6.14 -5.08 29.23
CA TYR A 41 -4.84 -4.98 28.57
C TYR A 41 -4.72 -5.89 27.33
N SER A 42 -5.36 -7.07 27.32
CA SER A 42 -5.37 -7.91 26.12
C SER A 42 -6.16 -7.25 24.99
N ILE A 43 -7.31 -6.64 25.30
CA ILE A 43 -8.11 -5.87 24.32
C ILE A 43 -7.33 -4.67 23.77
N LEU A 44 -6.68 -3.89 24.64
CA LEU A 44 -5.86 -2.75 24.21
C LEU A 44 -4.71 -3.18 23.32
N TYR A 45 -4.01 -4.26 23.69
CA TYR A 45 -2.91 -4.78 22.89
C TYR A 45 -3.39 -5.30 21.53
N TYR A 46 -4.51 -6.01 21.47
CA TYR A 46 -5.12 -6.42 20.20
C TYR A 46 -5.48 -5.23 19.31
N LEU A 47 -6.14 -4.21 19.85
CA LEU A 47 -6.52 -3.01 19.11
C LEU A 47 -5.31 -2.18 18.66
N SER A 48 -4.21 -2.22 19.39
CA SER A 48 -3.01 -1.45 19.07
C SER A 48 -2.43 -1.78 17.68
N GLY A 49 -2.49 -3.04 17.27
CA GLY A 49 -2.04 -3.47 15.94
C GLY A 49 -2.89 -2.93 14.78
N ALA A 50 -4.11 -2.48 15.04
CA ALA A 50 -4.95 -1.84 14.03
C ALA A 50 -4.59 -0.37 13.79
N ILE A 51 -3.88 0.28 14.72
CA ILE A 51 -3.63 1.73 14.68
C ILE A 51 -2.74 2.09 13.50
N CYS A 52 -1.59 1.42 13.35
CA CYS A 52 -0.64 1.72 12.27
C CYS A 52 -1.24 1.47 10.87
N PRO A 53 -1.86 0.31 10.58
CA PRO A 53 -2.52 0.09 9.29
C PRO A 53 -3.62 1.12 8.99
N SER A 54 -4.40 1.50 10.02
CA SER A 54 -5.44 2.52 9.88
C SER A 54 -4.86 3.90 9.53
N LEU A 55 -3.76 4.30 10.18
CA LEU A 55 -3.05 5.54 9.86
C LEU A 55 -2.53 5.56 8.43
N VAL A 56 -1.95 4.44 7.96
CA VAL A 56 -1.48 4.29 6.57
C VAL A 56 -2.66 4.44 5.61
N CYS A 57 -3.78 3.75 5.85
CA CYS A 57 -4.97 3.84 5.01
C CYS A 57 -5.54 5.26 4.95
N LEU A 58 -5.67 5.95 6.08
CA LEU A 58 -6.18 7.32 6.15
C LEU A 58 -5.26 8.30 5.42
N ASN A 59 -3.95 8.18 5.62
CA ASN A 59 -2.97 9.05 4.97
C ASN A 59 -2.94 8.82 3.45
N SER A 60 -2.95 7.56 3.02
CA SER A 60 -3.01 7.18 1.60
C SER A 60 -4.28 7.68 0.92
N LEU A 61 -5.45 7.50 1.55
CA LEU A 61 -6.72 7.98 0.99
C LEU A 61 -6.74 9.50 0.82
N LYS A 62 -6.08 10.25 1.70
CA LYS A 62 -6.09 11.71 1.67
C LYS A 62 -5.08 12.29 0.70
N ASN A 63 -3.87 11.75 0.67
CA ASN A 63 -2.74 12.34 -0.04
C ASN A 63 -2.43 11.62 -1.37
N CYS A 64 -2.83 10.35 -1.52
CA CYS A 64 -2.41 9.47 -2.61
C CYS A 64 -3.55 9.07 -3.57
N THR A 65 -4.71 9.72 -3.49
CA THR A 65 -5.89 9.43 -4.33
C THR A 65 -6.21 10.54 -5.34
N TYR A 66 -6.11 11.80 -4.91
CA TYR A 66 -6.46 12.97 -5.71
C TYR A 66 -5.23 13.83 -5.98
N TYR A 67 -4.37 13.38 -6.88
CA TYR A 67 -3.24 14.19 -7.32
C TYR A 67 -3.72 15.36 -8.18
N THR A 68 -3.45 16.57 -7.70
CA THR A 68 -3.67 17.80 -8.47
C THR A 68 -2.40 18.14 -9.21
N PHE A 69 -2.39 17.97 -10.54
CA PHE A 69 -1.30 18.42 -11.39
C PHE A 69 -1.58 19.82 -11.93
N ASN A 70 -0.59 20.69 -11.90
CA ASN A 70 -0.79 22.12 -12.14
C ASN A 70 -1.15 22.36 -13.61
N ARG A 71 -2.15 23.18 -13.91
CA ARG A 71 -2.59 23.38 -15.31
C ARG A 71 -1.78 24.44 -16.03
N ASN A 72 -0.99 25.25 -15.33
CA ASN A 72 -0.33 26.39 -15.94
C ASN A 72 0.50 25.92 -17.13
N LYS A 73 0.09 26.40 -18.32
CA LYS A 73 0.72 26.26 -19.63
C LYS A 73 2.06 26.99 -19.64
N ILE A 74 2.93 26.70 -18.68
CA ILE A 74 4.33 27.03 -18.83
C ILE A 74 4.77 26.09 -19.92
N TYR A 75 5.10 26.64 -21.09
CA TYR A 75 5.71 25.96 -22.21
C TYR A 75 6.90 25.13 -21.72
N SER A 76 6.63 23.90 -21.26
CA SER A 76 7.68 22.96 -20.90
C SER A 76 8.28 22.55 -22.23
N LYS A 77 9.48 23.07 -22.54
CA LYS A 77 10.23 22.69 -23.75
C LYS A 77 10.42 21.17 -23.83
N ASN A 78 10.37 20.47 -22.69
CA ASN A 78 10.59 19.04 -22.61
C ASN A 78 9.26 18.28 -22.51
N VAL A 79 8.90 17.62 -23.60
CA VAL A 79 7.67 16.84 -23.75
C VAL A 79 8.01 15.41 -24.20
N ILE A 80 7.35 14.43 -23.60
CA ILE A 80 7.44 13.02 -23.94
C ILE A 80 6.29 12.69 -24.91
N LYS A 81 6.64 12.17 -26.10
CA LYS A 81 5.68 11.85 -27.17
C LYS A 81 6.05 10.54 -27.88
N GLY A 82 5.13 10.04 -28.71
CA GLY A 82 5.38 8.95 -29.65
C GLY A 82 5.72 7.63 -28.97
N LYS A 83 6.72 6.91 -29.47
CA LYS A 83 7.11 5.56 -28.98
C LYS A 83 7.53 5.56 -27.51
N ARG A 84 8.22 6.61 -27.05
CA ARG A 84 8.67 6.70 -25.65
C ARG A 84 7.50 6.76 -24.67
N LEU A 85 6.45 7.49 -25.02
CA LEU A 85 5.23 7.55 -24.21
C LEU A 85 4.51 6.20 -24.20
N LEU A 86 4.47 5.50 -25.34
CA LEU A 86 3.88 4.15 -25.44
C LEU A 86 4.53 3.19 -24.47
N PHE A 87 5.87 3.10 -24.50
CA PHE A 87 6.61 2.23 -23.60
C PHE A 87 6.38 2.59 -22.13
N LEU A 88 6.40 3.87 -21.80
CA LEU A 88 6.20 4.34 -20.42
C LEU A 88 4.79 3.98 -19.92
N VAL A 89 3.76 4.18 -20.75
CA VAL A 89 2.38 3.77 -20.46
C VAL A 89 2.27 2.25 -20.28
N ALA A 90 2.80 1.47 -21.22
CA ALA A 90 2.70 0.02 -21.20
C ALA A 90 3.42 -0.60 -19.98
N ILE A 91 4.66 -0.18 -19.72
CA ILE A 91 5.45 -0.67 -18.58
C ILE A 91 4.75 -0.32 -17.26
N ASN A 92 4.30 0.93 -17.10
CA ASN A 92 3.68 1.34 -15.85
C ASN A 92 2.33 0.65 -15.61
N LEU A 93 1.52 0.48 -16.66
CA LEU A 93 0.22 -0.19 -16.56
C LEU A 93 0.37 -1.67 -16.23
N THR A 94 1.29 -2.37 -16.92
CA THR A 94 1.57 -3.79 -16.69
C THR A 94 2.16 -4.05 -15.30
N PHE A 95 3.10 -3.21 -14.88
CA PHE A 95 3.67 -3.28 -13.53
C PHE A 95 2.60 -3.05 -12.47
N LEU A 96 1.82 -1.97 -12.58
CA LEU A 96 0.76 -1.67 -11.62
C LEU A 96 -0.29 -2.77 -11.57
N SER A 97 -0.75 -3.29 -12.72
CA SER A 97 -1.75 -4.37 -12.74
C SER A 97 -1.20 -5.68 -12.19
N PHE A 98 0.07 -5.99 -12.42
CA PHE A 98 0.75 -7.13 -11.82
C PHE A 98 0.75 -7.05 -10.29
N PHE A 99 1.21 -5.93 -9.71
CA PHE A 99 1.24 -5.76 -8.25
C PHE A 99 -0.16 -5.85 -7.64
N ILE A 100 -1.17 -5.23 -8.25
CA ILE A 100 -2.54 -5.31 -7.73
C ILE A 100 -3.07 -6.74 -7.79
N THR A 101 -2.79 -7.46 -8.89
CA THR A 101 -3.19 -8.87 -9.06
C THR A 101 -2.59 -9.74 -7.97
N ASP A 102 -1.27 -9.68 -7.80
CA ASP A 102 -0.56 -10.50 -6.82
C ASP A 102 -1.03 -10.16 -5.40
N TYR A 103 -1.25 -8.88 -5.12
CA TYR A 103 -1.72 -8.42 -3.81
C TYR A 103 -3.16 -8.84 -3.48
N ILE A 104 -4.05 -8.88 -4.46
CA ILE A 104 -5.39 -9.44 -4.30
C ILE A 104 -5.30 -10.95 -4.07
N TYR A 105 -4.45 -11.65 -4.82
CA TYR A 105 -4.27 -13.09 -4.69
C TYR A 105 -3.76 -13.50 -3.31
N ILE A 106 -2.80 -12.75 -2.77
CA ILE A 106 -2.34 -12.90 -1.39
C ILE A 106 -3.51 -12.88 -0.42
N ASN A 107 -4.39 -11.88 -0.51
CA ASN A 107 -5.48 -11.74 0.44
C ASN A 107 -6.45 -12.93 0.33
N PHE A 108 -6.72 -13.41 -0.88
CA PHE A 108 -7.47 -14.65 -1.07
C PHE A 108 -6.79 -15.85 -0.42
N ASP A 109 -5.48 -16.04 -0.64
CA ASP A 109 -4.71 -17.11 0.00
C ASP A 109 -4.82 -17.07 1.54
N LEU A 110 -4.69 -15.88 2.14
CA LEU A 110 -4.84 -15.71 3.59
C LEU A 110 -6.25 -16.09 4.07
N ILE A 111 -7.30 -15.62 3.40
CA ILE A 111 -8.69 -15.91 3.77
C ILE A 111 -8.96 -17.41 3.65
N PHE A 112 -8.53 -18.06 2.58
CA PHE A 112 -8.74 -19.50 2.40
C PHE A 112 -7.99 -20.31 3.46
N ASN A 113 -6.73 -19.99 3.74
CA ASN A 113 -5.96 -20.68 4.77
C ASN A 113 -6.53 -20.45 6.18
N LEU A 114 -7.17 -19.31 6.43
CA LEU A 114 -7.84 -19.00 7.71
C LEU A 114 -9.14 -19.77 7.95
N PHE A 115 -10.00 -19.86 6.93
CA PHE A 115 -11.37 -20.38 7.09
C PHE A 115 -11.54 -21.82 6.61
N PHE A 116 -10.63 -22.30 5.75
CA PHE A 116 -10.71 -23.61 5.10
C PHE A 116 -9.38 -24.35 5.26
N GLU A 117 -8.98 -24.58 6.51
CA GLU A 117 -7.77 -25.34 6.85
C GLU A 117 -7.68 -26.63 6.00
N GLY A 118 -6.60 -26.77 5.23
CA GLY A 118 -6.33 -27.94 4.39
C GLY A 118 -6.76 -27.85 2.93
N ILE A 119 -7.53 -26.82 2.52
CA ILE A 119 -7.82 -26.55 1.10
C ILE A 119 -6.79 -25.56 0.55
N ASN A 120 -5.68 -26.09 0.03
CA ASN A 120 -4.71 -25.26 -0.69
C ASN A 120 -5.39 -24.68 -1.93
N LEU A 121 -5.44 -23.35 -2.05
CA LEU A 121 -5.85 -22.68 -3.28
C LEU A 121 -4.95 -23.19 -4.42
N PRO A 122 -5.51 -23.75 -5.51
CA PRO A 122 -4.69 -24.11 -6.65
C PRO A 122 -3.97 -22.85 -7.14
N LYS A 123 -2.66 -22.98 -7.35
CA LYS A 123 -1.86 -21.91 -7.95
C LYS A 123 -2.51 -21.50 -9.26
N LEU A 124 -2.77 -20.21 -9.44
CA LEU A 124 -3.29 -19.68 -10.69
C LEU A 124 -2.38 -20.10 -11.84
N GLY A 125 -2.97 -20.67 -12.90
CA GLY A 125 -2.22 -20.95 -14.12
C GLY A 125 -1.72 -19.65 -14.74
N ILE A 126 -0.57 -19.69 -15.44
CA ILE A 126 0.04 -18.51 -16.09
C ILE A 126 -0.97 -17.77 -16.98
N ILE A 127 -1.80 -18.52 -17.72
CA ILE A 127 -2.83 -17.95 -18.60
C ILE A 127 -3.90 -17.19 -17.81
N GLN A 128 -4.34 -17.74 -16.68
CA GLN A 128 -5.37 -17.12 -15.83
C GLN A 128 -4.83 -15.85 -15.16
N LEU A 129 -3.59 -15.89 -14.66
CA LEU A 129 -2.91 -14.73 -14.10
C LEU A 129 -2.79 -13.61 -15.14
N ASN A 130 -2.34 -13.94 -16.35
CA ASN A 130 -2.22 -12.97 -17.45
C ASN A 130 -3.57 -12.34 -17.82
N PHE A 131 -4.65 -13.13 -17.83
CA PHE A 131 -5.99 -12.60 -18.07
C PHE A 131 -6.43 -11.62 -16.98
N LEU A 132 -6.15 -11.94 -15.71
CA LEU A 132 -6.49 -11.08 -14.58
C LEU A 132 -5.67 -9.78 -14.59
N ILE A 133 -4.37 -9.86 -14.89
CA ILE A 133 -3.49 -8.70 -15.09
C ILE A 133 -4.06 -7.80 -16.20
N LEU A 134 -4.47 -8.38 -17.32
CA LEU A 134 -5.07 -7.65 -18.42
C LEU A 134 -6.40 -6.99 -18.03
N LEU A 135 -7.27 -7.70 -17.31
CA LEU A 135 -8.54 -7.17 -16.82
C LEU A 135 -8.33 -5.98 -15.87
N ILE A 136 -7.39 -6.09 -14.92
CA ILE A 136 -7.04 -4.98 -14.02
C ILE A 136 -6.46 -3.80 -14.82
N SER A 137 -5.63 -4.08 -15.82
CA SER A 137 -5.05 -3.03 -16.67
C SER A 137 -6.13 -2.22 -17.39
N ILE A 138 -7.18 -2.87 -17.89
CA ILE A 138 -8.35 -2.22 -18.50
C ILE A 138 -9.10 -1.38 -17.46
N LEU A 139 -9.35 -1.94 -16.28
CA LEU A 139 -10.01 -1.22 -15.19
C LEU A 139 -9.23 0.01 -14.74
N LEU A 140 -7.90 0.02 -14.80
CA LEU A 140 -7.08 1.17 -14.40
C LEU A 140 -7.22 2.37 -15.35
N ILE A 141 -7.68 2.16 -16.59
CA ILE A 141 -7.88 3.24 -17.57
C ILE A 141 -9.06 4.13 -17.17
N PHE A 142 -10.16 3.55 -16.68
CA PHE A 142 -11.32 4.33 -16.29
C PHE A 142 -11.13 4.99 -14.93
N LYS A 143 -11.40 6.30 -14.85
CA LYS A 143 -11.18 7.10 -13.63
C LYS A 143 -11.92 6.57 -12.40
N LYS A 144 -13.16 6.10 -12.56
CA LYS A 144 -14.02 5.63 -11.47
C LYS A 144 -13.55 4.28 -10.90
N SER A 145 -13.27 3.31 -11.76
CA SER A 145 -12.75 1.99 -11.36
C SER A 145 -11.35 2.09 -10.77
N ARG A 146 -10.48 2.97 -11.30
CA ARG A 146 -9.16 3.22 -10.71
C ARG A 146 -9.25 3.65 -9.23
N PHE A 147 -10.20 4.53 -8.90
CA PHE A 147 -10.41 4.96 -7.53
C PHE A 147 -10.93 3.83 -6.63
N LEU A 148 -11.83 3.01 -7.17
CA LEU A 148 -12.34 1.82 -6.49
C LEU A 148 -11.23 0.79 -6.24
N LEU A 149 -10.37 0.53 -7.22
CA LEU A 149 -9.20 -0.34 -7.08
C LEU A 149 -8.26 0.17 -5.98
N LYS A 150 -7.99 1.48 -5.91
CA LYS A 150 -7.16 2.05 -4.82
C LYS A 150 -7.75 1.78 -3.44
N LYS A 151 -9.08 1.88 -3.29
CA LYS A 151 -9.75 1.55 -2.02
C LYS A 151 -9.64 0.06 -1.69
N ILE A 152 -9.86 -0.81 -2.67
CA ILE A 152 -9.72 -2.27 -2.47
C ILE A 152 -8.30 -2.63 -2.02
N ILE A 153 -7.27 -2.04 -2.64
CA ILE A 153 -5.87 -2.26 -2.25
C ILE A 153 -5.64 -1.87 -0.78
N LEU A 154 -6.19 -0.74 -0.34
CA LEU A 154 -6.03 -0.30 1.05
C LEU A 154 -6.79 -1.19 2.04
N VAL A 155 -7.98 -1.67 1.67
CA VAL A 155 -8.70 -2.68 2.45
C VAL A 155 -7.86 -3.96 2.55
N ASN A 156 -7.32 -4.45 1.43
CA ASN A 156 -6.43 -5.61 1.41
C ASN A 156 -5.22 -5.42 2.32
N PHE A 157 -4.59 -4.24 2.26
CA PHE A 157 -3.47 -3.91 3.14
C PHE A 157 -3.82 -4.00 4.62
N SER A 158 -4.96 -3.42 5.02
CA SER A 158 -5.42 -3.49 6.40
C SER A 158 -5.74 -4.92 6.84
N LEU A 159 -6.34 -5.74 5.98
CA LEU A 159 -6.65 -7.13 6.29
C LEU A 159 -5.38 -7.96 6.46
N ILE A 160 -4.42 -7.85 5.54
CA ILE A 160 -3.13 -8.54 5.64
C ILE A 160 -2.39 -8.13 6.91
N ALA A 161 -2.35 -6.83 7.24
CA ALA A 161 -1.66 -6.34 8.43
C ALA A 161 -2.32 -6.82 9.73
N LEU A 162 -3.66 -6.81 9.81
CA LEU A 162 -4.39 -7.34 10.96
C LEU A 162 -4.19 -8.85 11.10
N TYR A 163 -4.10 -9.57 9.99
CA TYR A 163 -3.82 -11.00 10.00
C TYR A 163 -2.41 -11.31 10.53
N ILE A 164 -1.38 -10.62 10.02
CA ILE A 164 -0.02 -10.76 10.52
C ILE A 164 0.03 -10.45 12.02
N TRP A 165 -0.67 -9.40 12.45
CA TRP A 165 -0.75 -9.04 13.87
C TRP A 165 -1.39 -10.15 14.72
N HIS A 166 -2.49 -10.73 14.25
CA HIS A 166 -3.15 -11.85 14.92
C HIS A 166 -2.21 -13.06 15.08
N LEU A 167 -1.49 -13.42 14.01
CA LEU A 167 -0.50 -14.50 14.04
C LEU A 167 0.63 -14.22 15.06
N GLN A 168 1.13 -12.98 15.10
CA GLN A 168 2.18 -12.56 16.03
C GLN A 168 1.74 -12.66 17.49
N ILE A 169 0.52 -12.23 17.82
CA ILE A 169 0.00 -12.32 19.20
C ILE A 169 -0.11 -13.78 19.63
N ASN A 170 -0.68 -14.63 18.78
CA ASN A 170 -0.94 -16.04 19.11
C ASN A 170 0.28 -16.95 18.93
N LYS A 171 1.44 -16.39 18.53
CA LYS A 171 2.69 -17.13 18.24
C LYS A 171 2.46 -18.30 17.27
N ILE A 172 1.56 -18.11 16.31
CA ILE A 172 1.27 -19.12 15.29
C ILE A 172 2.41 -19.08 14.27
N ILE A 173 3.10 -20.21 14.12
CA ILE A 173 4.14 -20.36 13.10
C ILE A 173 3.43 -20.51 11.75
N VAL A 174 3.71 -19.58 10.85
CA VAL A 174 3.21 -19.57 9.48
C VAL A 174 4.12 -20.50 8.67
N ASP A 175 3.62 -21.68 8.32
CA ASP A 175 4.38 -22.65 7.54
C ASP A 175 4.46 -22.26 6.04
N GLU A 176 5.24 -23.03 5.26
CA GLU A 176 5.43 -22.89 3.80
C GLU A 176 4.14 -22.91 2.96
N LYS A 177 2.99 -23.18 3.58
CA LYS A 177 1.68 -23.25 2.93
C LYS A 177 1.18 -21.88 2.45
N PHE A 178 1.58 -20.80 3.11
CA PHE A 178 1.17 -19.46 2.73
C PHE A 178 1.97 -18.96 1.53
N TYR A 179 1.28 -18.44 0.52
CA TYR A 179 1.90 -17.92 -0.71
C TYR A 179 2.95 -16.84 -0.42
N PHE A 180 2.78 -16.07 0.66
CA PHE A 180 3.70 -15.03 1.08
C PHE A 180 5.05 -15.54 1.61
N TYR A 181 5.11 -16.79 2.12
CA TYR A 181 6.35 -17.41 2.63
C TYR A 181 7.41 -17.56 1.53
N ARG A 182 6.97 -17.63 0.27
CA ARG A 182 7.85 -17.78 -0.91
C ARG A 182 8.75 -16.57 -1.16
N TYR A 183 8.42 -15.42 -0.57
CA TYR A 183 9.17 -14.19 -0.77
C TYR A 183 10.24 -13.98 0.30
N PHE A 184 9.93 -14.13 1.61
CA PHE A 184 10.90 -14.01 2.72
C PHE A 184 10.37 -14.67 4.01
N GLY A 185 11.25 -14.90 5.00
CA GLY A 185 10.91 -15.51 6.30
C GLY A 185 9.94 -14.69 7.16
N LEU A 186 9.37 -15.34 8.19
CA LEU A 186 8.21 -14.85 8.96
C LEU A 186 8.40 -13.52 9.68
N ASN A 187 9.63 -13.17 10.04
CA ASN A 187 9.89 -12.00 10.88
C ASN A 187 9.62 -10.66 10.15
N ASP A 188 9.57 -10.67 8.82
CA ASP A 188 9.52 -9.43 8.01
C ASP A 188 8.19 -9.21 7.28
N LEU A 189 7.15 -10.02 7.54
CA LEU A 189 5.89 -9.98 6.77
C LEU A 189 5.22 -8.59 6.75
N ASN A 190 5.24 -7.87 7.88
CA ASN A 190 4.70 -6.50 7.95
C ASN A 190 5.47 -5.52 7.07
N LEU A 191 6.80 -5.62 7.06
CA LEU A 191 7.65 -4.77 6.22
C LEU A 191 7.41 -5.05 4.73
N ILE A 192 7.26 -6.31 4.35
CA ILE A 192 6.96 -6.68 2.96
C ILE A 192 5.60 -6.13 2.53
N ASN A 193 4.59 -6.26 3.39
CA ASN A 193 3.26 -5.71 3.13
C ASN A 193 3.32 -4.19 2.87
N ILE A 194 4.17 -3.48 3.60
CA ILE A 194 4.43 -2.05 3.37
C ILE A 194 5.17 -1.82 2.06
N PHE A 195 6.24 -2.56 1.76
CA PHE A 195 7.01 -2.37 0.54
C PHE A 195 6.15 -2.59 -0.72
N ILE A 196 5.27 -3.59 -0.72
CA ILE A 196 4.30 -3.80 -1.80
C ILE A 196 3.36 -2.60 -1.92
N LEU A 197 2.82 -2.10 -0.80
CA LEU A 197 1.95 -0.93 -0.83
C LEU A 197 2.68 0.30 -1.37
N VAL A 198 3.93 0.55 -0.97
CA VAL A 198 4.78 1.65 -1.46
C VAL A 198 4.98 1.54 -2.98
N ALA A 199 5.31 0.35 -3.48
CA ALA A 199 5.48 0.11 -4.91
C ALA A 199 4.19 0.44 -5.67
N ILE A 200 3.03 -0.02 -5.16
CA ILE A 200 1.72 0.30 -5.74
C ILE A 200 1.46 1.82 -5.70
N GLU A 201 1.78 2.51 -4.60
CA GLU A 201 1.55 3.97 -4.48
C GLU A 201 2.33 4.76 -5.52
N ILE A 202 3.61 4.43 -5.70
CA ILE A 202 4.49 5.08 -6.67
C ILE A 202 3.97 4.84 -8.09
N SER A 203 3.65 3.59 -8.43
CA SER A 203 3.08 3.24 -9.74
C SER A 203 1.71 3.87 -9.99
N PHE A 204 0.89 4.02 -8.93
CA PHE A 204 -0.40 4.69 -9.03
C PHE A 204 -0.26 6.20 -9.20
N PHE A 205 0.74 6.83 -8.56
CA PHE A 205 1.09 8.23 -8.77
C PHE A 205 1.50 8.46 -10.22
N THR A 206 2.45 7.68 -10.73
CA THR A 206 2.94 7.80 -12.11
C THR A 206 1.79 7.57 -13.10
N TRP A 207 0.92 6.59 -12.85
CA TRP A 207 -0.25 6.34 -13.70
C TRP A 207 -1.23 7.52 -13.69
N SER A 208 -1.47 8.11 -12.52
CA SER A 208 -2.33 9.28 -12.37
C SER A 208 -1.79 10.51 -13.11
N PHE A 209 -0.47 10.67 -13.16
CA PHE A 209 0.18 11.73 -13.93
C PHE A 209 0.04 11.51 -15.44
N LEU A 210 0.32 10.29 -15.92
CA LEU A 210 0.23 9.94 -17.34
C LEU A 210 -1.19 10.08 -17.87
N SER A 211 -2.17 9.59 -17.11
CA SER A 211 -3.57 9.60 -17.50
C SER A 211 -4.28 10.94 -17.21
N PHE A 212 -3.54 11.99 -16.85
CA PHE A 212 -4.15 13.24 -16.43
C PHE A 212 -4.79 13.98 -17.60
N LYS A 213 -6.10 14.22 -17.53
CA LYS A 213 -6.88 14.99 -18.52
C LYS A 213 -6.63 14.48 -19.95
N THR A 214 -6.11 15.34 -20.83
CA THR A 214 -5.94 15.07 -22.26
C THR A 214 -4.55 14.51 -22.59
N ASN A 215 -3.70 14.24 -21.59
CA ASN A 215 -2.33 13.74 -21.83
C ASN A 215 -2.29 12.46 -22.70
N LEU A 216 -3.22 11.52 -22.47
CA LEU A 216 -3.33 10.30 -23.26
C LEU A 216 -4.06 10.52 -24.60
N SER A 217 -5.05 11.42 -24.66
CA SER A 217 -5.74 11.73 -25.92
C SER A 217 -4.86 12.48 -26.91
N ASP A 218 -4.04 13.41 -26.39
CA ASP A 218 -3.12 14.24 -27.16
C ASP A 218 -1.80 13.52 -27.43
N TRP A 219 -1.65 12.30 -26.89
CA TRP A 219 -0.44 11.47 -26.92
C TRP A 219 0.83 12.24 -26.53
N MET A 220 0.72 13.01 -25.46
CA MET A 220 1.69 14.03 -25.09
C MET A 220 1.71 14.26 -23.59
N VAL A 221 2.85 13.98 -22.95
CA VAL A 221 3.03 14.20 -21.51
C VAL A 221 4.22 15.13 -21.29
N ARG A 222 4.04 16.19 -20.53
CA ARG A 222 5.16 17.05 -20.11
C ARG A 222 5.97 16.40 -18.99
N ILE A 223 7.24 16.78 -18.87
CA ILE A 223 8.03 16.41 -17.70
C ILE A 223 7.45 17.10 -16.45
N PRO A 224 7.30 16.39 -15.31
CA PRO A 224 6.74 16.96 -14.08
C PRO A 224 7.60 18.11 -13.55
N GLN A 225 6.94 19.17 -13.07
CA GLN A 225 7.62 20.30 -12.43
C GLN A 225 7.93 20.00 -10.96
N LYS A 226 8.89 20.74 -10.34
CA LYS A 226 9.29 20.54 -8.93
C LYS A 226 8.10 20.48 -7.97
N MET A 227 7.10 21.35 -8.16
CA MET A 227 5.88 21.35 -7.32
C MET A 227 5.04 20.08 -7.47
N GLU A 228 5.03 19.46 -8.65
CA GLU A 228 4.26 18.23 -8.94
C GLU A 228 4.94 16.97 -8.38
N VAL A 229 6.24 17.05 -8.07
CA VAL A 229 7.01 15.96 -7.43
C VAL A 229 6.88 15.99 -5.89
N THR A 230 6.45 17.12 -5.31
CA THR A 230 6.28 17.23 -3.84
C THR A 230 5.39 16.15 -3.20
N PRO A 231 4.29 15.66 -3.82
CA PRO A 231 3.51 14.57 -3.25
C PRO A 231 4.29 13.26 -3.15
N ILE A 232 5.17 12.96 -4.12
CA ILE A 232 6.03 11.77 -4.09
C ILE A 232 6.99 11.82 -2.90
N LEU A 233 7.61 12.97 -2.66
CA LEU A 233 8.50 13.14 -1.51
C LEU A 233 7.76 12.93 -0.18
N ASN A 234 6.52 13.44 -0.07
CA ASN A 234 5.71 13.23 1.13
C ASN A 234 5.35 11.75 1.33
N ILE A 235 5.08 11.00 0.26
CA ILE A 235 4.89 9.55 0.30
C ILE A 235 6.16 8.90 0.86
N PHE A 236 7.32 9.18 0.29
CA PHE A 236 8.59 8.59 0.76
C PHE A 236 8.87 8.88 2.22
N ILE A 237 8.72 10.14 2.67
CA ILE A 237 8.95 10.52 4.07
C ILE A 237 7.98 9.76 4.98
N PHE A 238 6.69 9.73 4.64
CA PHE A 238 5.70 9.03 5.47
C PHE A 238 6.01 7.55 5.60
N TYR A 239 6.23 6.84 4.48
CA TYR A 239 6.51 5.41 4.51
C TYR A 239 7.87 5.06 5.13
N PHE A 240 8.86 5.95 5.04
CA PHE A 240 10.11 5.79 5.76
C PHE A 240 9.87 5.67 7.28
N PHE A 241 9.04 6.54 7.86
CA PHE A 241 8.70 6.46 9.28
C PHE A 241 7.84 5.24 9.63
N ILE A 242 6.99 4.77 8.70
CA ILE A 242 6.26 3.52 8.88
C ILE A 242 7.22 2.31 8.89
N ILE A 243 8.25 2.30 8.04
CA ILE A 243 9.29 1.26 8.06
C ILE A 243 10.03 1.29 9.40
N VAL A 244 10.45 2.48 9.85
CA VAL A 244 11.10 2.66 11.17
C VAL A 244 10.19 2.17 12.31
N TYR A 245 8.89 2.46 12.25
CA TYR A 245 7.91 1.97 13.22
C TYR A 245 7.95 0.44 13.36
N TYR A 246 7.90 -0.29 12.25
CA TYR A 246 7.90 -1.76 12.30
C TYR A 246 9.26 -2.32 12.68
N LEU A 247 10.36 -1.66 12.31
CA LEU A 247 11.71 -2.05 12.75
C LEU A 247 11.91 -1.91 14.26
N ILE A 248 11.26 -0.95 14.93
CA ILE A 248 11.32 -0.79 16.40
C ILE A 248 10.48 -1.87 17.10
N LEU A 249 9.45 -2.39 16.43
CA LEU A 249 8.48 -3.32 16.99
C LEU A 249 8.96 -4.77 16.93
N ILE A 250 9.79 -5.12 15.93
CA ILE A 250 10.54 -6.39 15.84
C ILE A 250 11.51 -6.48 17.02
#